data_AF-A0A935EAQ7-F1
#
_entry.id   AF-A0A935EAQ7-F1
#
_cell.length_a   1.000
_cell.length_b   1.000
_cell.length_c   1.000
_cell.angle_alpha   90.00
_cell.angle_beta   90.00
_cell.angle_gamma   90.00
#
_symmetry.space_group_name_H-M   'P 1'
#
loop_
_entity.id
_entity.type
_entity.pdbx_description
1 polymer ?
#
loop_
_entity_poly.entity_id
_entity_poly.type
_entity_poly.pdbx_seq_one_letter_code
_entity_poly.pdbx_strand_id
1 'polypeptide(L)'
;MSYATVAECRAWIGRPGTTPTPDDVLAAVLASACEDIDAHCGRSFAVAPVDAEVTSRVYVADSPRVLIDDVCVIDGVEESEDGVAWTPAAVTWHAEPWNVTPVTTIVGDGAFSAYVRVTSSAWGWPSVPARVCQATLMHTARLHARRNSPSGVEGIDDFGAVRVSGRLDGDVARMLEPLRRADRVLGLA
;
A
#
# COMPACT_ATOMS: atom_id res chain seq x y z
N MET A 1 -3.48 -1.77 -8.89
CA MET A 1 -3.95 -3.09 -8.36
C MET A 1 -5.24 -2.86 -7.59
N SER A 2 -6.08 -3.87 -7.36
CA SER A 2 -7.36 -3.67 -6.66
C SER A 2 -7.41 -4.39 -5.31
N TYR A 3 -7.91 -3.71 -4.29
CA TYR A 3 -8.00 -4.20 -2.89
C TYR A 3 -9.41 -4.66 -2.49
N ALA A 4 -10.35 -4.56 -3.42
CA ALA A 4 -11.70 -5.09 -3.33
C ALA A 4 -12.13 -5.53 -4.74
N THR A 5 -13.24 -6.23 -4.85
CA THR A 5 -13.82 -6.65 -6.13
C THR A 5 -14.90 -5.68 -6.58
N VAL A 6 -15.16 -5.63 -7.89
CA VAL A 6 -16.28 -4.84 -8.44
C VAL A 6 -17.62 -5.29 -7.85
N ALA A 7 -17.77 -6.58 -7.55
CA ALA A 7 -18.96 -7.13 -6.90
C ALA A 7 -19.13 -6.60 -5.47
N GLU A 8 -18.07 -6.55 -4.68
CA GLU A 8 -18.10 -5.96 -3.33
C GLU A 8 -18.41 -4.45 -3.39
N CYS A 9 -17.80 -3.72 -4.32
CA CYS A 9 -18.12 -2.31 -4.54
C CYS A 9 -19.59 -2.10 -4.92
N ARG A 10 -20.14 -2.95 -5.79
CA ARG A 10 -21.55 -2.90 -6.18
C ARG A 10 -22.46 -3.20 -5.00
N ALA A 11 -22.14 -4.19 -4.18
CA ALA A 11 -22.90 -4.53 -2.98
C ALA A 11 -22.85 -3.38 -1.96
N TRP A 12 -21.72 -2.70 -1.83
CA TRP A 12 -21.53 -1.58 -0.91
C TRP A 12 -22.28 -0.30 -1.35
N ILE A 13 -22.22 0.04 -2.64
CA ILE A 13 -22.82 1.26 -3.20
C ILE A 13 -24.30 1.08 -3.52
N GLY A 14 -24.70 -0.14 -3.87
CA GLY A 14 -26.03 -0.47 -4.37
C GLY A 14 -27.14 -0.09 -3.39
N ARG A 15 -28.22 0.50 -3.92
CA ARG A 15 -29.44 0.77 -3.16
C ARG A 15 -30.61 -0.04 -3.73
N PRO A 16 -31.52 -0.55 -2.89
CA PRO A 16 -32.73 -1.21 -3.38
C PRO A 16 -33.51 -0.28 -4.34
N GLY A 17 -33.92 -0.81 -5.49
CA GLY A 17 -34.76 -0.08 -6.45
C GLY A 17 -34.04 0.88 -7.40
N THR A 18 -32.70 0.94 -7.41
CA THR A 18 -31.93 1.75 -8.38
C THR A 18 -31.26 0.91 -9.45
N THR A 19 -31.16 1.44 -10.68
CA THR A 19 -30.35 0.81 -11.75
C THR A 19 -28.90 0.70 -11.30
N PRO A 20 -28.28 -0.50 -11.36
CA PRO A 20 -26.89 -0.67 -10.97
C PRO A 20 -25.94 0.17 -11.84
N THR A 21 -24.89 0.70 -11.22
CA THR A 21 -23.78 1.30 -11.95
C THR A 21 -23.09 0.25 -12.83
N PRO A 22 -22.76 0.56 -14.10
CA PRO A 22 -21.98 -0.31 -14.97
C PRO A 22 -20.62 -0.73 -14.37
N ASP A 23 -20.20 -1.95 -14.66
CA ASP A 23 -19.01 -2.57 -14.05
C ASP A 23 -17.70 -1.92 -14.47
N ASP A 24 -17.62 -1.45 -15.71
CA ASP A 24 -16.48 -0.70 -16.25
C ASP A 24 -16.28 0.62 -15.49
N VAL A 25 -17.38 1.33 -15.18
CA VAL A 25 -17.36 2.56 -14.39
C VAL A 25 -16.91 2.26 -12.96
N LEU A 26 -17.46 1.23 -12.32
CA LEU A 26 -17.05 0.84 -10.96
C LEU A 26 -15.58 0.41 -10.92
N ALA A 27 -15.10 -0.33 -11.92
CA ALA A 27 -13.71 -0.74 -12.02
C ALA A 27 -12.76 0.46 -12.14
N ALA A 28 -13.10 1.47 -12.94
CA ALA A 28 -12.31 2.69 -13.08
C ALA A 28 -12.23 3.49 -11.76
N VAL A 29 -13.36 3.65 -11.07
CA VAL A 29 -13.40 4.38 -9.78
C VAL A 29 -12.61 3.62 -8.71
N LEU A 30 -12.75 2.30 -8.68
CA LEU A 30 -12.03 1.43 -7.76
C LEU A 30 -10.51 1.48 -7.99
N ALA A 31 -10.06 1.50 -9.24
CA ALA A 31 -8.65 1.64 -9.57
C ALA A 31 -8.07 2.96 -9.02
N SER A 32 -8.76 4.09 -9.27
CA SER A 32 -8.38 5.39 -8.72
C SER A 32 -8.38 5.39 -7.19
N ALA A 33 -9.35 4.74 -6.55
CA ALA A 33 -9.40 4.64 -5.10
C ALA A 33 -8.20 3.87 -4.52
N CYS A 34 -7.73 2.82 -5.20
CA CYS A 34 -6.56 2.05 -4.78
C CYS A 34 -5.27 2.86 -4.95
N GLU A 35 -5.13 3.60 -6.05
CA GLU A 35 -3.97 4.49 -6.28
C GLU A 35 -3.88 5.59 -5.21
N ASP A 36 -5.01 6.20 -4.83
CA ASP A 36 -5.06 7.19 -3.75
C ASP A 36 -4.64 6.59 -2.40
N ILE A 37 -5.06 5.36 -2.12
CA ILE A 37 -4.70 4.64 -0.89
C ILE A 37 -3.20 4.34 -0.87
N ASP A 38 -2.64 3.90 -1.99
CA ASP A 38 -1.20 3.63 -2.12
C ASP A 38 -0.38 4.89 -1.92
N ALA A 39 -0.79 5.99 -2.56
CA ALA A 39 -0.16 7.29 -2.40
C ALA A 39 -0.24 7.80 -0.95
N HIS A 40 -1.38 7.60 -0.27
CA HIS A 40 -1.55 7.97 1.12
C HIS A 40 -0.65 7.15 2.06
N CYS A 41 -0.55 5.84 1.81
CA CYS A 41 0.23 4.93 2.64
C CYS A 41 1.73 4.93 2.29
N GLY A 42 2.12 5.45 1.13
CA GLY A 42 3.49 5.39 0.61
C GLY A 42 3.95 3.97 0.24
N ARG A 43 3.01 3.04 0.06
CA ARG A 43 3.27 1.62 -0.23
C ARG A 43 2.08 1.02 -0.94
N SER A 44 2.27 -0.13 -1.61
CA SER A 44 1.16 -0.93 -2.12
C SER A 44 0.80 -2.06 -1.15
N PHE A 45 -0.43 -2.54 -1.25
CA PHE A 45 -0.92 -3.71 -0.52
C PHE A 45 -1.06 -4.94 -1.42
N ALA A 46 -0.20 -5.00 -2.45
CA ALA A 46 -0.18 -6.10 -3.40
C ALA A 46 0.12 -7.41 -2.69
N VAL A 47 -0.69 -8.43 -2.94
CA VAL A 47 -0.47 -9.77 -2.39
C VAL A 47 0.68 -10.42 -3.14
N ALA A 48 1.62 -11.01 -2.40
CA ALA A 48 2.72 -11.75 -2.97
C ALA A 48 2.19 -12.93 -3.81
N PRO A 49 2.58 -13.03 -5.09
CA PRO A 49 2.12 -14.12 -5.93
C PRO A 49 2.64 -15.47 -5.42
N VAL A 50 1.81 -16.50 -5.55
CA VAL A 50 2.22 -17.88 -5.31
C VAL A 50 3.14 -18.31 -6.45
N ASP A 51 4.23 -19.01 -6.13
CA ASP A 51 5.22 -19.52 -7.10
C ASP A 51 5.84 -18.45 -8.01
N ALA A 52 6.11 -17.26 -7.47
CA ALA A 52 6.78 -16.20 -8.20
C ALA A 52 8.25 -16.56 -8.53
N GLU A 53 8.76 -15.98 -9.62
CA GLU A 53 10.19 -16.01 -9.90
C GLU A 53 10.97 -15.32 -8.78
N VAL A 54 12.05 -15.96 -8.34
CA VAL A 54 12.97 -15.40 -7.35
C VAL A 54 13.66 -14.18 -7.95
N THR A 55 13.47 -13.03 -7.33
CA THR A 55 14.07 -11.76 -7.77
C THR A 55 14.83 -11.10 -6.63
N SER A 56 15.83 -10.31 -6.99
CA SER A 56 16.62 -9.55 -6.01
C SER A 56 16.43 -8.05 -6.18
N ARG A 57 16.45 -7.34 -5.06
CA ARG A 57 16.37 -5.86 -5.01
C ARG A 57 17.52 -5.33 -4.16
N VAL A 58 18.06 -4.19 -4.58
CA VAL A 58 19.20 -3.54 -3.93
C VAL A 58 18.71 -2.32 -3.16
N TYR A 59 19.23 -2.19 -1.95
CA TYR A 59 18.93 -1.12 -1.00
C TYR A 59 20.23 -0.49 -0.53
N VAL A 60 20.19 0.81 -0.25
CA VAL A 60 21.30 1.52 0.38
C VAL A 60 21.27 1.21 1.87
N ALA A 61 22.42 0.89 2.45
CA ALA A 61 22.57 0.71 3.88
C ALA A 61 23.40 1.87 4.45
N ASP A 62 22.72 2.86 5.00
CA ASP A 62 23.30 4.00 5.70
C ASP A 62 23.40 3.78 7.21
N SER A 63 22.78 2.71 7.71
CA SER A 63 22.76 2.33 9.11
C SER A 63 22.64 0.81 9.28
N PRO A 64 22.81 0.26 10.49
CA PRO A 64 22.52 -1.14 10.79
C PRO A 64 21.07 -1.56 10.52
N ARG A 65 20.17 -0.61 10.24
CA ARG A 65 18.78 -0.85 9.88
C ARG A 65 18.55 -0.44 8.44
N VAL A 66 18.24 -1.41 7.59
CA VAL A 66 17.99 -1.19 6.17
C VAL A 66 16.51 -1.31 5.89
N LEU A 67 15.89 -0.22 5.45
CA LEU A 67 14.50 -0.21 5.03
C LEU A 67 14.38 -0.88 3.66
N ILE A 68 13.50 -1.88 3.59
CA ILE A 68 13.27 -2.65 2.36
C ILE A 68 11.83 -2.51 1.90
N ASP A 69 11.57 -3.02 0.69
CA ASP A 69 10.19 -3.22 0.23
C ASP A 69 9.49 -4.28 1.08
N ASP A 70 8.17 -4.21 1.08
CA ASP A 70 7.33 -5.18 1.74
C ASP A 70 7.58 -6.57 1.17
N VAL A 71 7.95 -7.52 2.03
CA VAL A 71 8.27 -8.88 1.63
C VAL A 71 7.71 -9.89 2.63
N CYS A 72 7.16 -10.99 2.14
CA CYS A 72 6.64 -12.06 3.00
C CYS A 72 7.74 -13.00 3.48
N VAL A 73 8.73 -13.27 2.62
CA VAL A 73 9.82 -14.22 2.87
C VAL A 73 11.13 -13.63 2.34
N ILE A 74 12.19 -13.70 3.14
CA ILE A 74 13.54 -13.36 2.71
C ILE A 74 14.28 -14.67 2.43
N ASP A 75 14.64 -14.91 1.17
CA ASP A 75 15.36 -16.12 0.75
C ASP A 75 16.88 -15.96 0.87
N GLY A 76 17.37 -14.72 0.79
CA GLY A 76 18.79 -14.42 0.94
C GLY A 76 19.06 -12.93 1.19
N VAL A 77 20.14 -12.67 1.92
CA VAL A 77 20.66 -11.33 2.19
C VAL A 77 22.15 -11.33 1.88
N GLU A 78 22.53 -10.46 0.96
CA GLU A 78 23.91 -10.22 0.54
C GLU A 78 24.24 -8.74 0.72
N GLU A 79 25.52 -8.43 0.84
CA GLU A 79 26.01 -7.06 0.96
C GLU A 79 27.15 -6.80 -0.03
N SER A 80 27.39 -5.52 -0.31
CA SER A 80 28.40 -5.05 -1.24
C SER A 80 28.87 -3.64 -0.89
N GLU A 81 30.16 -3.37 -1.05
CA GLU A 81 30.74 -2.02 -0.94
C GLU A 81 30.58 -1.21 -2.23
N ASP A 82 30.53 -1.88 -3.39
CA ASP A 82 30.59 -1.26 -4.72
C ASP A 82 29.31 -1.45 -5.56
N GLY A 83 28.36 -2.26 -5.08
CA GLY A 83 27.14 -2.62 -5.78
C GLY A 83 27.34 -3.62 -6.93
N VAL A 84 28.55 -4.17 -7.09
CA VAL A 84 28.93 -5.07 -8.20
C VAL A 84 29.29 -6.46 -7.67
N ALA A 85 30.21 -6.53 -6.70
CA ALA A 85 30.59 -7.78 -6.06
C ALA A 85 29.73 -8.01 -4.81
N TRP A 86 29.02 -9.13 -4.78
CA TRP A 86 28.07 -9.46 -3.72
C TRP A 86 28.58 -10.65 -2.91
N THR A 87 28.55 -10.52 -1.60
CA THR A 87 28.88 -11.58 -0.64
C THR A 87 27.75 -11.76 0.35
N PRO A 88 27.55 -12.96 0.94
CA PRO A 88 26.63 -13.13 2.04
C PRO A 88 26.90 -12.11 3.15
N ALA A 89 25.86 -11.58 3.79
CA ALA A 89 26.01 -10.63 4.88
C ALA A 89 26.93 -11.19 5.98
N ALA A 90 27.98 -10.44 6.32
CA ALA A 90 28.99 -10.86 7.30
C ALA A 90 28.53 -10.70 8.76
N VAL A 91 27.55 -9.81 8.99
CA VAL A 91 26.92 -9.55 10.29
C VAL A 91 25.77 -10.51 10.56
N THR A 92 25.45 -10.74 11.83
CA THR A 92 24.22 -11.44 12.18
C THR A 92 23.06 -10.49 11.98
N TRP A 93 21.97 -10.95 11.37
CA TRP A 93 20.82 -10.11 11.10
C TRP A 93 19.50 -10.79 11.44
N HIS A 94 18.46 -9.98 11.60
CA HIS A 94 17.08 -10.42 11.74
C HIS A 94 16.14 -9.52 10.93
N ALA A 95 14.93 -10.04 10.67
CA ALA A 95 13.87 -9.34 9.97
C ALA A 95 12.94 -8.62 10.95
N GLU A 96 12.50 -7.41 10.57
CA GLU A 96 11.49 -6.65 11.29
C GLU A 96 10.32 -6.25 10.38
N PRO A 97 9.08 -6.23 10.90
CA PRO A 97 8.71 -6.50 12.30
C PRO A 97 8.83 -7.99 12.67
N TRP A 98 9.13 -8.28 13.94
CA TRP A 98 9.26 -9.67 14.40
C TRP A 98 7.95 -10.43 14.26
N ASN A 99 8.02 -11.63 13.70
CA ASN A 99 6.90 -12.56 13.60
C ASN A 99 5.67 -12.00 12.86
N VAL A 100 5.84 -10.93 12.08
CA VAL A 100 4.76 -10.27 11.34
C VAL A 100 5.22 -10.03 9.92
N THR A 101 4.35 -10.39 8.98
CA THR A 101 4.52 -10.12 7.55
C THR A 101 3.58 -9.00 7.10
N PRO A 102 4.01 -8.11 6.19
CA PRO A 102 5.30 -8.14 5.51
C PRO A 102 6.44 -7.64 6.40
N VAL A 103 7.61 -8.22 6.19
CA VAL A 103 8.88 -7.68 6.64
C VAL A 103 9.15 -6.40 5.85
N THR A 104 9.62 -5.38 6.55
CA THR A 104 9.88 -4.04 5.99
C THR A 104 11.29 -3.55 6.28
N THR A 105 12.03 -4.25 7.14
CA THR A 105 13.37 -3.83 7.56
C THR A 105 14.23 -5.04 7.87
N ILE A 106 15.49 -4.97 7.47
CA ILE A 106 16.53 -5.91 7.90
C ILE A 106 17.43 -5.16 8.88
N VAL A 107 17.79 -5.82 9.97
CA VAL A 107 18.59 -5.20 11.02
C VAL A 107 19.75 -6.10 11.39
N GLY A 108 20.95 -5.55 11.31
CA GLY A 108 22.19 -6.21 11.70
C GLY A 108 22.55 -5.93 13.16
N ASP A 109 23.33 -6.84 13.76
CA ASP A 109 24.05 -6.60 15.02
C ASP A 109 25.26 -5.66 14.85
N GLY A 110 25.64 -5.40 13.60
CA GLY A 110 26.59 -4.38 13.16
C GLY A 110 26.11 -3.64 11.90
N ALA A 111 26.94 -2.74 11.38
CA ALA A 111 26.67 -2.07 10.11
C ALA A 111 26.86 -3.04 8.94
N PHE A 112 25.94 -3.02 7.99
CA PHE A 112 26.14 -3.64 6.67
C PHE A 112 27.15 -2.83 5.84
N SER A 113 27.69 -3.44 4.79
CA SER A 113 28.36 -2.69 3.71
C SER A 113 27.39 -1.72 3.01
N ALA A 114 27.91 -0.79 2.22
CA ALA A 114 27.16 0.33 1.62
C ALA A 114 25.83 -0.06 0.92
N TYR A 115 25.76 -1.26 0.35
CA TYR A 115 24.57 -1.78 -0.30
C TYR A 115 24.18 -3.15 0.25
N VAL A 116 22.88 -3.37 0.41
CA VAL A 116 22.30 -4.66 0.75
C VAL A 116 21.40 -5.13 -0.39
N ARG A 117 21.56 -6.39 -0.79
CA ARG A 117 20.70 -7.06 -1.76
C ARG A 117 19.87 -8.10 -1.05
N VAL A 118 18.56 -7.97 -1.19
CA VAL A 118 17.59 -8.93 -0.67
C VAL A 118 17.04 -9.73 -1.82
N THR A 119 17.08 -11.05 -1.68
CA THR A 119 16.52 -12.00 -2.63
C THR A 119 15.23 -12.59 -2.05
N SER A 120 14.17 -12.62 -2.85
CA SER A 120 12.87 -13.14 -2.43
C SER A 120 12.02 -13.64 -3.61
N SER A 121 11.26 -14.70 -3.37
CA SER A 121 10.17 -15.18 -4.21
C SER A 121 8.78 -14.64 -3.82
N ALA A 122 8.69 -13.78 -2.80
CA ALA A 122 7.41 -13.39 -2.20
C ALA A 122 7.35 -11.90 -1.82
N TRP A 123 7.57 -11.03 -2.80
CA TRP A 123 7.43 -9.58 -2.65
C TRP A 123 5.96 -9.17 -2.50
N GLY A 124 5.67 -8.36 -1.49
CA GLY A 124 4.34 -7.87 -1.15
C GLY A 124 3.82 -8.42 0.17
N TRP A 125 2.50 -8.45 0.28
CA TRP A 125 1.74 -8.83 1.47
C TRP A 125 1.26 -10.28 1.41
N PRO A 126 1.07 -10.96 2.56
CA PRO A 126 0.50 -12.31 2.55
C PRO A 126 -0.98 -12.30 2.15
N SER A 127 -1.66 -11.19 2.43
CA SER A 127 -3.06 -10.92 2.12
C SER A 127 -3.31 -9.43 2.27
N VAL A 128 -4.27 -8.87 1.54
CA VAL A 128 -4.71 -7.49 1.74
C VAL A 128 -5.30 -7.34 3.16
N PRO A 129 -4.84 -6.40 3.99
CA PRO A 129 -5.40 -6.21 5.33
C PRO A 129 -6.88 -5.81 5.27
N ALA A 130 -7.71 -6.34 6.17
CA ALA A 130 -9.15 -6.04 6.19
C ALA A 130 -9.47 -4.54 6.27
N ARG A 131 -8.64 -3.76 6.99
CA ARG A 131 -8.76 -2.31 7.07
C ARG A 131 -8.49 -1.61 5.73
N VAL A 132 -7.63 -2.15 4.89
CA VAL A 132 -7.37 -1.64 3.53
C VAL A 132 -8.58 -1.93 2.65
N CYS A 133 -9.10 -3.15 2.67
CA CYS A 133 -10.33 -3.49 1.94
C CYS A 133 -11.50 -2.55 2.31
N GLN A 134 -11.72 -2.35 3.61
CA GLN A 134 -12.79 -1.47 4.10
C GLN A 134 -12.56 0.00 3.68
N ALA A 135 -11.34 0.51 3.82
CA ALA A 135 -10.95 1.84 3.36
C ALA A 135 -11.18 2.01 1.85
N THR A 136 -10.82 1.00 1.05
CA THR A 136 -11.05 1.00 -0.40
C THR A 136 -12.52 1.07 -0.74
N LEU A 137 -13.39 0.29 -0.09
CA LEU A 137 -14.84 0.34 -0.32
C LEU A 137 -15.42 1.72 0.04
N MET A 138 -15.04 2.28 1.20
CA MET A 138 -15.48 3.60 1.65
C MET A 138 -15.05 4.70 0.67
N HIS A 139 -13.78 4.69 0.24
CA HIS A 139 -13.25 5.70 -0.68
C HIS A 139 -13.82 5.55 -2.09
N THR A 140 -13.98 4.33 -2.59
CA THR A 140 -14.64 4.04 -3.88
C THR A 140 -16.07 4.58 -3.89
N ALA A 141 -16.84 4.35 -2.82
CA ALA A 141 -18.20 4.87 -2.71
C ALA A 141 -18.25 6.40 -2.74
N ARG A 142 -17.30 7.06 -2.05
CA ARG A 142 -17.19 8.52 -2.05
C ARG A 142 -16.83 9.06 -3.43
N LEU A 143 -15.83 8.49 -4.10
CA LEU A 143 -15.45 8.90 -5.46
C LEU A 143 -16.60 8.68 -6.45
N HIS A 144 -17.33 7.57 -6.33
CA HIS A 144 -18.50 7.29 -7.15
C HIS A 144 -19.60 8.34 -6.94
N ALA A 145 -19.91 8.71 -5.68
CA ALA A 145 -20.91 9.72 -5.37
C ALA A 145 -20.58 11.10 -5.96
N ARG A 146 -19.30 11.49 -5.95
CA ARG A 146 -18.82 12.78 -6.51
C ARG A 146 -19.13 12.97 -7.99
N ARG A 147 -19.32 11.90 -8.75
CA ARG A 147 -19.75 11.99 -10.16
C ARG A 147 -21.04 12.81 -10.31
N ASN A 148 -21.90 12.80 -9.29
CA ASN A 148 -23.16 13.55 -9.29
C ASN A 148 -23.00 15.02 -8.86
N SER A 149 -21.82 15.42 -8.40
CA SER A 149 -21.52 16.78 -7.92
C SER A 149 -20.15 17.26 -8.40
N PRO A 150 -19.93 17.37 -9.73
CA PRO A 150 -18.64 17.72 -10.32
C PRO A 150 -18.17 19.14 -9.95
N SER A 151 -19.11 20.05 -9.65
CA SER A 151 -18.81 21.41 -9.17
C SER A 151 -18.36 21.46 -7.69
N GLY A 152 -18.35 20.32 -6.99
CA GLY A 152 -18.02 20.23 -5.57
C GLY A 152 -19.09 20.80 -4.63
N VAL A 153 -20.27 21.13 -5.17
CA VAL A 153 -21.46 21.55 -4.42
C VAL A 153 -22.47 20.40 -4.49
N GLU A 154 -22.64 19.69 -3.38
CA GLU A 154 -23.57 18.54 -3.29
C GLU A 154 -25.03 18.98 -3.05
N GLY A 155 -25.26 20.25 -2.75
CA GLY A 155 -26.59 20.85 -2.64
C GLY A 155 -26.53 22.33 -2.23
N ILE A 156 -27.54 23.09 -2.65
CA ILE A 156 -27.91 24.37 -2.05
C ILE A 156 -29.20 24.08 -1.27
N ASP A 157 -29.07 23.96 0.04
CA ASP A 157 -30.16 23.73 1.00
C ASP A 157 -30.30 25.02 1.86
N ASP A 158 -31.38 25.13 2.65
CA ASP A 158 -31.68 26.25 3.56
C ASP A 158 -30.55 26.58 4.58
N PHE A 159 -29.54 25.73 4.74
CA PHE A 159 -28.34 25.89 5.57
C PHE A 159 -27.08 26.31 4.77
N GLY A 160 -27.19 26.50 3.45
CA GLY A 160 -26.11 26.99 2.59
C GLY A 160 -25.38 25.91 1.79
N ALA A 161 -24.37 26.33 1.02
CA ALA A 161 -23.64 25.43 0.11
C ALA A 161 -22.73 24.47 0.89
N VAL A 162 -23.05 23.17 0.85
CA VAL A 162 -22.17 22.12 1.38
C VAL A 162 -21.08 21.82 0.36
N ARG A 163 -19.82 22.06 0.76
CA ARG A 163 -18.64 21.79 -0.08
C ARG A 163 -18.11 20.39 0.16
N VAL A 164 -17.83 19.67 -0.93
CA VAL A 164 -17.13 18.39 -0.84
C VAL A 164 -15.63 18.63 -0.65
N SER A 165 -15.08 18.20 0.49
CA SER A 165 -13.64 18.30 0.75
C SER A 165 -12.81 17.54 -0.29
N GLY A 166 -11.74 18.15 -0.80
CA GLY A 166 -10.79 17.51 -1.73
C GLY A 166 -9.79 16.56 -1.07
N ARG A 167 -9.77 16.48 0.27
CA ARG A 167 -8.87 15.57 1.01
C ARG A 167 -9.44 14.15 1.07
N LEU A 168 -8.56 13.18 1.29
CA LEU A 168 -8.94 11.83 1.71
C LEU A 168 -9.87 11.92 2.92
N ASP A 169 -10.84 11.03 2.98
CA ASP A 169 -11.78 10.97 4.10
C ASP A 169 -11.06 10.77 5.44
N GLY A 170 -11.51 11.45 6.49
CA GLY A 170 -10.83 11.43 7.79
C GLY A 170 -10.86 10.04 8.44
N ASP A 171 -11.96 9.29 8.28
CA ASP A 171 -12.06 7.93 8.82
C ASP A 171 -11.25 6.95 7.99
N VAL A 172 -11.23 7.13 6.66
CA VAL A 172 -10.36 6.35 5.77
C VAL A 172 -8.88 6.59 6.11
N ALA A 173 -8.46 7.84 6.28
CA ALA A 173 -7.10 8.19 6.66
C ALA A 173 -6.72 7.61 8.02
N ARG A 174 -7.57 7.78 9.05
CA ARG A 174 -7.35 7.20 10.38
C ARG A 174 -7.28 5.68 10.36
N MET A 175 -8.04 5.04 9.48
CA MET A 175 -8.01 3.59 9.30
C MET A 175 -6.68 3.13 8.67
N LEU A 176 -6.08 3.93 7.80
CA LEU A 176 -4.84 3.58 7.10
C LEU A 176 -3.57 4.03 7.83
N GLU A 177 -3.66 4.98 8.76
CA GLU A 177 -2.50 5.56 9.45
C GLU A 177 -1.50 4.53 10.01
N PRO A 178 -1.92 3.43 10.68
CA PRO A 178 -0.97 2.43 11.20
C PRO A 178 -0.18 1.67 10.13
N LEU A 179 -0.62 1.71 8.87
CA LEU A 179 0.00 0.99 7.75
C LEU A 179 0.92 1.89 6.91
N ARG A 180 0.92 3.19 7.21
CA ARG A 180 1.61 4.21 6.44
C ARG A 180 3.13 4.13 6.65
N ARG A 181 3.87 4.13 5.54
CA ARG A 181 5.34 4.13 5.49
C ARG A 181 5.84 5.57 5.53
N ALA A 182 6.03 6.09 6.74
CA ALA A 182 6.49 7.46 6.95
C ALA A 182 7.82 7.75 6.26
N ASP A 183 8.71 6.75 6.18
CA ASP A 183 9.97 6.80 5.45
C ASP A 183 9.79 7.23 3.99
N ARG A 184 8.80 6.65 3.30
CA ARG A 184 8.53 6.95 1.88
C ARG A 184 7.71 8.22 1.71
N VAL A 185 6.73 8.45 2.58
CA VAL A 185 5.83 9.60 2.45
C VAL A 185 6.53 10.92 2.81
N LEU A 186 7.48 10.89 3.74
CA LEU A 186 8.25 12.07 4.15
C LEU A 186 9.56 12.23 3.37
N GLY A 187 9.92 11.28 2.50
CA GLY A 187 11.16 11.30 1.72
C GLY A 187 12.41 11.18 2.60
N LEU A 188 12.34 10.35 3.64
CA LEU A 188 13.41 10.12 4.62
C LEU A 188 14.21 8.84 4.36
N ALA A 189 13.97 8.19 3.21
CA ALA A 189 14.63 6.96 2.79
C ALA A 189 15.80 7.24 1.83
#